data_AF-A0A355C2W9-F1
#
_entry.id   AF-A0A355C2W9-F1
#
_cell.length_a   1.000
_cell.length_b   1.000
_cell.length_c   1.000
_cell.angle_alpha   90.00
_cell.angle_beta   90.00
_cell.angle_gamma   90.00
#
_symmetry.space_group_name_H-M   'P 1'
#
loop_
_entity.id
_entity.type
_entity.pdbx_description
1 polymer ?
#
loop_
_entity_poly.entity_id
_entity_poly.type
_entity_poly.pdbx_seq_one_letter_code
_entity_poly.pdbx_strand_id
1 'polypeptide(L)'
;MKRYLTILLAGLALAACGKPATDEQHGSEHPAAGADAASNDNPEQQPRASEKKSRGSGKGEIIHYRHPMGLPDTSLVPKKDSMGMDYIPVYENEVASGDSAIVVAPETIQTLGVKIETAKEVDFGRAIRTFGAVADNARLLTEITSRVDGWIDELVITAVGDEVRKGDLIFRLRSPDLIAAKRDYVTALNSGSSSWAASSATRLKSLGVQGQTIAEINAGRTVDELTPFYAERDGIVSVLNVRKGAFVKSGDQIATIADYGEVWVIASIAEQDLPLIAPGAPASVTFPNAPAAGRSAAVDYVYPTVDPKTRTGKARILLDNPTLALRPGAYADVSFEIESQSRLAVPSEAILRDQRGAHVIMAMGDGRFMPMPVKTGLVASGLTEIVEGLDAGDPIVVSGQFLIDSESNLKESLGKLTAGGHA
;
A
#
# COMPACT_ATOMS: atom_id res chain seq x y z
N MET A 1 -45.05 -45.05 2.84
CA MET A 1 -44.57 -45.78 1.64
C MET A 1 -43.19 -45.24 1.29
N LYS A 2 -42.21 -46.16 1.14
CA LYS A 2 -40.82 -46.02 0.60
C LYS A 2 -39.98 -44.85 1.16
N ARG A 3 -39.09 -44.99 2.16
CA ARG A 3 -37.89 -45.86 2.34
C ARG A 3 -36.95 -45.89 1.13
N TYR A 4 -35.77 -45.28 1.24
CA TYR A 4 -34.49 -45.93 0.91
C TYR A 4 -33.38 -45.43 1.84
N LEU A 5 -32.71 -46.42 2.41
CA LEU A 5 -31.56 -46.44 3.31
C LEU A 5 -30.51 -47.24 2.53
N THR A 6 -29.30 -46.72 2.33
CA THR A 6 -28.16 -47.59 2.02
C THR A 6 -26.86 -47.01 2.60
N ILE A 7 -26.30 -47.78 3.52
CA ILE A 7 -25.00 -47.69 4.16
C ILE A 7 -23.95 -48.28 3.22
N LEU A 8 -22.72 -47.76 3.22
CA LEU A 8 -21.55 -48.58 2.90
C LEU A 8 -20.35 -48.16 3.75
N LEU A 9 -19.75 -49.17 4.36
CA LEU A 9 -18.77 -49.15 5.43
C LEU A 9 -17.71 -50.21 5.05
N ALA A 10 -16.44 -49.84 5.00
CA ALA A 10 -15.22 -50.68 4.99
C ALA A 10 -14.04 -49.73 4.69
N GLY A 11 -12.85 -49.78 5.29
CA GLY A 11 -12.15 -50.75 6.10
C GLY A 11 -10.65 -50.55 5.79
N LEU A 12 -9.84 -50.17 6.79
CA LEU A 12 -8.71 -50.95 7.34
C LEU A 12 -7.41 -50.97 6.51
N ALA A 13 -6.31 -50.42 7.05
CA ALA A 13 -4.98 -51.04 7.04
C ALA A 13 -3.94 -50.27 7.90
N LEU A 14 -3.36 -51.00 8.86
CA LEU A 14 -2.13 -50.71 9.61
C LEU A 14 -0.89 -50.67 8.70
N ALA A 15 0.10 -49.84 9.03
CA ALA A 15 1.52 -50.25 9.02
C ALA A 15 2.39 -49.27 9.83
N ALA A 16 2.89 -49.75 10.96
CA ALA A 16 4.06 -49.21 11.64
C ALA A 16 5.30 -49.96 11.13
N CYS A 17 6.42 -49.26 10.88
CA CYS A 17 7.79 -49.60 11.28
C CYS A 17 8.80 -48.71 10.52
N GLY A 18 9.89 -48.29 11.17
CA GLY A 18 11.10 -47.85 10.47
C GLY A 18 11.80 -46.60 11.00
N LYS A 19 12.51 -46.73 12.13
CA LYS A 19 13.78 -46.01 12.42
C LYS A 19 14.92 -46.87 11.85
N PRO A 20 16.11 -46.32 11.44
CA PRO A 20 17.06 -45.75 12.40
C PRO A 20 17.98 -44.58 11.93
N ALA A 21 18.57 -43.93 12.94
CA ALA A 21 19.88 -43.23 13.07
C ALA A 21 20.56 -42.66 11.81
N THR A 22 21.08 -41.43 11.81
CA THR A 22 22.32 -40.97 12.49
C THR A 22 22.42 -39.44 12.31
N ASP A 23 22.68 -38.68 13.38
CA ASP A 23 23.97 -38.04 13.68
C ASP A 23 24.25 -36.78 12.84
N GLU A 24 24.06 -35.60 13.45
CA GLU A 24 24.93 -34.45 13.20
C GLU A 24 24.77 -33.41 14.32
N GLN A 25 25.84 -33.27 15.08
CA GLN A 25 26.11 -32.20 16.02
C GLN A 25 26.43 -30.92 15.26
N HIS A 26 25.87 -29.77 15.66
CA HIS A 26 26.58 -28.50 15.88
C HIS A 26 25.59 -27.44 16.38
N GLY A 27 25.47 -27.33 17.70
CA GLY A 27 24.78 -26.23 18.38
C GLY A 27 25.78 -25.54 19.28
N SER A 28 26.26 -24.39 18.82
CA SER A 28 27.15 -23.48 19.53
C SER A 28 26.39 -22.73 20.62
N GLU A 29 26.70 -23.01 21.88
CA GLU A 29 26.49 -22.06 22.98
C GLU A 29 27.68 -22.14 23.94
N HIS A 30 28.40 -21.02 24.09
CA HIS A 30 29.16 -20.76 25.29
C HIS A 30 28.85 -19.33 25.79
N PRO A 31 28.84 -19.12 27.12
CA PRO A 31 28.28 -17.94 27.77
C PRO A 31 29.34 -16.91 28.20
N ALA A 32 28.81 -15.73 28.51
CA ALA A 32 29.19 -14.70 29.48
C ALA A 32 30.61 -14.65 30.12
N ALA A 33 31.12 -13.40 30.07
CA ALA A 33 31.72 -12.59 31.15
C ALA A 33 33.22 -12.74 31.52
N GLY A 34 33.89 -11.58 31.64
CA GLY A 34 34.96 -11.37 32.63
C GLY A 34 36.19 -10.53 32.22
N ALA A 35 36.17 -9.25 32.60
CA ALA A 35 37.25 -8.43 33.21
C ALA A 35 38.63 -8.17 32.53
N ASP A 36 38.94 -6.86 32.47
CA ASP A 36 40.19 -6.14 32.76
C ASP A 36 41.55 -6.60 32.17
N ALA A 37 42.19 -5.71 31.40
CA ALA A 37 43.34 -4.88 31.85
C ALA A 37 44.11 -4.24 30.67
N ALA A 38 44.69 -3.09 30.97
CA ALA A 38 45.32 -2.09 30.11
C ALA A 38 46.58 -2.53 29.34
N SER A 39 46.88 -1.86 28.22
CA SER A 39 48.06 -0.98 28.06
C SER A 39 48.22 -0.43 26.63
N ASN A 40 48.55 0.88 26.56
CA ASN A 40 49.35 1.63 25.56
C ASN A 40 48.94 1.60 24.08
N ASP A 41 49.09 2.64 23.25
CA ASP A 41 49.61 4.01 23.32
C ASP A 41 49.14 4.65 22.00
N ASN A 42 48.54 5.84 22.01
CA ASN A 42 48.86 6.89 21.02
C ASN A 42 48.19 8.22 21.38
N PRO A 43 48.90 9.37 21.33
CA PRO A 43 48.39 10.64 21.78
C PRO A 43 47.82 11.51 20.63
N GLU A 44 47.03 12.48 21.10
CA GLU A 44 46.90 13.87 20.63
C GLU A 44 45.99 14.25 19.45
N GLN A 45 45.19 15.26 19.79
CA GLN A 45 44.05 15.87 19.13
C GLN A 45 44.46 17.16 18.40
N GLN A 46 43.75 17.42 17.28
CA GLN A 46 43.21 18.71 16.82
C GLN A 46 44.17 19.85 16.35
N PRO A 47 43.66 20.93 15.72
CA PRO A 47 42.89 21.00 14.47
C PRO A 47 43.38 22.16 13.54
N ARG A 48 43.22 22.09 12.22
CA ARG A 48 43.35 23.28 11.33
C ARG A 48 42.38 23.16 10.15
N ALA A 49 41.36 24.01 10.10
CA ALA A 49 41.35 25.32 9.44
C ALA A 49 40.90 25.20 7.98
N SER A 50 39.72 25.76 7.74
CA SER A 50 39.07 25.97 6.46
C SER A 50 39.82 27.00 5.62
N GLU A 51 40.31 26.59 4.46
CA GLU A 51 40.67 27.50 3.36
C GLU A 51 39.93 27.13 2.09
N LYS A 52 39.10 28.06 1.62
CA LYS A 52 38.50 28.08 0.28
C LYS A 52 39.62 28.13 -0.76
N LYS A 53 39.70 27.13 -1.63
CA LYS A 53 40.39 27.22 -2.93
C LYS A 53 39.35 27.19 -4.05
N SER A 54 39.28 28.29 -4.78
CA SER A 54 38.57 28.45 -6.05
C SER A 54 38.98 27.34 -7.03
N ARG A 55 38.04 26.47 -7.42
CA ARG A 55 38.23 25.57 -8.56
C ARG A 55 38.07 26.38 -9.85
N GLY A 56 39.19 26.67 -10.48
CA GLY A 56 39.23 27.10 -11.88
C GLY A 56 38.72 25.97 -12.78
N SER A 57 37.89 26.36 -13.74
CA SER A 57 37.49 25.63 -14.95
C SER A 57 38.57 24.64 -15.42
N GLY A 58 38.32 23.34 -15.26
CA GLY A 58 39.10 22.30 -15.91
C GLY A 58 38.86 22.37 -17.42
N LYS A 59 39.75 23.03 -18.14
CA LYS A 59 39.82 22.92 -19.60
C LYS A 59 40.50 21.58 -19.90
N GLY A 60 39.85 20.76 -20.72
CA GLY A 60 40.32 19.41 -21.08
C GLY A 60 41.68 19.38 -21.77
N GLU A 61 42.11 18.20 -22.18
CA GLU A 61 43.40 18.04 -22.88
C GLU A 61 43.36 18.74 -24.24
N ILE A 62 44.42 19.48 -24.58
CA ILE A 62 44.53 20.23 -25.84
C ILE A 62 44.99 19.26 -26.91
N ILE A 63 44.15 19.01 -27.91
CA ILE A 63 44.46 18.07 -28.99
C ILE A 63 45.26 18.71 -30.13
N HIS A 64 44.96 19.96 -30.49
CA HIS A 64 45.69 20.76 -31.48
C HIS A 64 45.30 22.23 -31.37
N TYR A 65 46.07 23.11 -32.01
CA TYR A 65 45.85 24.54 -32.11
C TYR A 65 45.44 24.89 -33.56
N ARG A 66 44.42 25.72 -33.74
CA ARG A 66 43.93 26.16 -35.06
C ARG A 66 44.25 27.63 -35.35
N HIS A 67 44.44 27.96 -36.64
CA HIS A 67 44.71 29.33 -37.06
C HIS A 67 43.54 30.27 -36.68
N PRO A 68 43.79 31.44 -36.07
CA PRO A 68 42.73 32.34 -35.58
C PRO A 68 41.78 32.84 -36.69
N MET A 69 42.31 33.01 -37.91
CA MET A 69 41.55 33.38 -39.12
C MET A 69 40.85 32.22 -39.85
N GLY A 70 40.84 30.99 -39.30
CA GLY A 70 40.10 29.85 -39.89
C GLY A 70 40.73 29.26 -41.16
N LEU A 71 42.00 29.56 -41.44
CA LEU A 71 42.77 28.90 -42.51
C LEU A 71 43.03 27.42 -42.16
N PRO A 72 43.18 26.51 -43.14
CA PRO A 72 43.37 25.07 -42.91
C PRO A 72 44.75 24.70 -42.29
N ASP A 73 45.45 25.65 -41.69
CA ASP A 73 46.72 25.43 -41.00
C ASP A 73 46.46 25.13 -39.51
N THR A 74 46.86 23.94 -39.06
CA THR A 74 46.75 23.49 -37.67
C THR A 74 48.12 23.07 -37.14
N SER A 75 48.32 23.19 -35.83
CA SER A 75 49.59 22.83 -35.19
C SER A 75 49.35 22.06 -33.89
N LEU A 76 50.15 21.03 -33.63
CA LEU A 76 50.11 20.26 -32.38
C LEU A 76 50.80 20.99 -31.20
N VAL A 77 51.50 22.09 -31.50
CA VAL A 77 52.29 22.87 -30.54
C VAL A 77 51.85 24.35 -30.67
N PRO A 78 51.89 25.16 -29.60
CA PRO A 78 51.59 26.59 -29.72
C PRO A 78 52.41 27.26 -30.83
N LYS A 79 51.71 27.84 -31.81
CA LYS A 79 52.29 28.49 -32.99
C LYS A 79 51.68 29.90 -33.13
N LYS A 80 52.47 30.82 -33.69
CA LYS A 80 52.01 32.15 -34.11
C LYS A 80 51.88 32.23 -35.62
N ASP A 81 50.88 32.96 -36.10
CA ASP A 81 50.74 33.26 -37.53
C ASP A 81 51.75 34.33 -37.99
N SER A 82 51.80 34.58 -39.30
CA SER A 82 52.70 35.59 -39.90
C SER A 82 52.42 37.02 -39.44
N MET A 83 51.30 37.27 -38.73
CA MET A 83 50.93 38.55 -38.13
C MET A 83 51.12 38.57 -36.60
N GLY A 84 51.71 37.51 -36.03
CA GLY A 84 52.08 37.44 -34.61
C GLY A 84 50.96 37.02 -33.66
N MET A 85 49.81 36.55 -34.17
CA MET A 85 48.68 36.08 -33.37
C MET A 85 48.83 34.61 -33.00
N ASP A 86 48.54 34.27 -31.74
CA ASP A 86 48.60 32.89 -31.23
C ASP A 86 47.47 32.02 -31.80
N TYR A 87 47.80 30.78 -32.16
CA TYR A 87 46.80 29.80 -32.56
C TYR A 87 45.93 29.41 -31.36
N ILE A 88 44.64 29.16 -31.62
CA ILE A 88 43.65 28.93 -30.58
C ILE A 88 43.65 27.44 -30.20
N PRO A 89 43.84 27.08 -28.91
CA PRO A 89 43.78 25.68 -28.48
C PRO A 89 42.37 25.12 -28.62
N VAL A 90 42.26 23.96 -29.27
CA VAL A 90 41.04 23.16 -29.37
C VAL A 90 41.12 22.02 -28.37
N TYR A 91 40.09 21.91 -27.53
CA TYR A 91 40.01 20.93 -26.44
C TYR A 91 39.24 19.69 -26.89
N GLU A 92 39.56 18.51 -26.33
CA GLU A 92 38.87 17.24 -26.63
C GLU A 92 37.33 17.33 -26.52
N ASN A 93 36.84 18.14 -25.58
CA ASN A 93 35.42 18.38 -25.34
C ASN A 93 34.71 19.11 -26.50
N GLU A 94 35.44 19.88 -27.31
CA GLU A 94 34.90 20.55 -28.50
C GLU A 94 34.85 19.61 -29.71
N VAL A 95 35.63 18.53 -29.72
CA VAL A 95 35.66 17.56 -30.85
C VAL A 95 34.74 16.37 -30.63
N ALA A 96 34.44 16.05 -29.36
CA ALA A 96 33.35 15.14 -29.01
C ALA A 96 31.95 15.74 -29.36
N SER A 97 31.87 17.06 -29.54
CA SER A 97 30.69 17.76 -30.06
C SER A 97 30.83 17.99 -31.57
N GLY A 98 30.72 16.91 -32.35
CA GLY A 98 30.46 17.05 -33.78
C GLY A 98 29.19 17.89 -33.98
N ASP A 99 29.25 18.88 -34.87
CA ASP A 99 28.29 19.95 -35.15
C ASP A 99 26.87 19.43 -35.51
N SER A 100 26.15 18.90 -34.51
CA SER A 100 24.85 18.22 -34.64
C SER A 100 23.69 19.02 -34.03
N ALA A 101 23.97 20.25 -33.59
CA ALA A 101 22.95 21.19 -33.15
C ALA A 101 22.45 22.04 -34.34
N ILE A 102 21.14 22.05 -34.57
CA ILE A 102 20.49 22.86 -35.61
C ILE A 102 20.00 24.16 -35.02
N VAL A 103 20.35 25.27 -35.67
CA VAL A 103 19.76 26.59 -35.40
C VAL A 103 18.50 26.76 -36.25
N VAL A 104 17.36 27.00 -35.60
CA VAL A 104 16.09 27.33 -36.24
C VAL A 104 15.70 28.75 -35.87
N ALA A 105 15.22 29.53 -36.83
CA ALA A 105 14.80 30.91 -36.59
C ALA A 105 13.60 30.96 -35.62
N PRO A 106 13.57 31.91 -34.66
CA PRO A 106 12.49 32.01 -33.66
C PRO A 106 11.08 32.13 -34.25
N GLU A 107 10.93 32.81 -35.39
CA GLU A 107 9.67 32.97 -36.12
C GLU A 107 9.12 31.61 -36.62
N THR A 108 10.02 30.75 -37.09
CA THR A 108 9.69 29.40 -37.55
C THR A 108 9.31 28.51 -36.37
N ILE A 109 10.01 28.60 -35.24
CA ILE A 109 9.68 27.86 -34.00
C ILE A 109 8.26 28.21 -33.52
N GLN A 110 7.90 29.49 -33.56
CA GLN A 110 6.58 29.96 -33.15
C GLN A 110 5.47 29.54 -34.11
N THR A 111 5.73 29.57 -35.43
CA THR A 111 4.77 29.12 -36.46
C THR A 111 4.53 27.60 -36.39
N LEU A 112 5.57 26.84 -36.07
CA LEU A 112 5.51 25.39 -35.90
C LEU A 112 4.81 24.94 -34.61
N GLY A 113 4.51 25.86 -33.69
CA GLY A 113 3.85 25.54 -32.43
C GLY A 113 4.69 24.66 -31.51
N VAL A 114 6.01 24.83 -31.55
CA VAL A 114 6.95 24.00 -30.79
C VAL A 114 6.69 24.17 -29.30
N LYS A 115 6.46 23.05 -28.60
CA LYS A 115 6.31 23.02 -27.14
C LYS A 115 7.51 22.33 -26.54
N ILE A 116 8.04 22.93 -25.48
CA ILE A 116 9.18 22.42 -24.72
C ILE A 116 8.68 22.06 -23.33
N GLU A 117 9.02 20.87 -22.87
CA GLU A 117 8.87 20.45 -21.48
C GLU A 117 10.22 20.03 -20.93
N THR A 118 10.33 19.86 -19.62
CA THR A 118 11.55 19.37 -18.98
C THR A 118 11.40 17.90 -18.65
N ALA A 119 12.47 17.12 -18.80
CA ALA A 119 12.53 15.78 -18.22
C ALA A 119 12.38 15.88 -16.70
N LYS A 120 11.45 15.11 -16.13
CA LYS A 120 11.11 15.18 -14.70
C LYS A 120 11.18 13.79 -14.09
N GLU A 121 11.57 13.74 -12.83
CA GLU A 121 11.40 12.54 -12.03
C GLU A 121 9.91 12.30 -11.78
N VAL A 122 9.43 11.13 -12.20
CA VAL A 122 8.07 10.68 -11.98
C VAL A 122 8.12 9.28 -11.40
N ASP A 123 7.25 9.05 -10.43
CA ASP A 123 7.02 7.75 -9.87
C ASP A 123 6.38 6.81 -10.89
N PHE A 124 7.14 5.83 -11.38
CA PHE A 124 6.57 4.70 -12.11
C PHE A 124 6.24 3.61 -11.10
N GLY A 125 4.95 3.30 -10.99
CA GLY A 125 4.44 2.18 -10.21
C GLY A 125 3.48 1.34 -11.04
N ARG A 126 3.33 0.09 -10.63
CA ARG A 126 2.28 -0.78 -11.16
C ARG A 126 0.99 -0.54 -10.35
N ALA A 127 -0.02 0.01 -11.00
CA ALA A 127 -1.35 0.13 -10.40
C ALA A 127 -2.13 -1.17 -10.61
N ILE A 128 -2.47 -1.87 -9.51
CA ILE A 128 -3.33 -3.05 -9.54
C ILE A 128 -4.73 -2.62 -9.15
N ARG A 129 -5.63 -2.59 -10.14
CA ARG A 129 -7.04 -2.27 -9.93
C ARG A 129 -7.85 -3.53 -9.74
N THR A 130 -8.68 -3.55 -8.71
CA THR A 130 -9.59 -4.65 -8.45
C THR A 130 -10.89 -4.17 -7.80
N PHE A 131 -11.85 -5.08 -7.73
CA PHE A 131 -13.06 -4.91 -6.96
C PHE A 131 -12.89 -5.42 -5.54
N GLY A 132 -13.59 -4.78 -4.62
CA GLY A 132 -13.77 -5.22 -3.26
C GLY A 132 -15.23 -5.16 -2.85
N ALA A 133 -15.51 -5.74 -1.69
CA ALA A 133 -16.80 -5.63 -1.04
C ALA A 133 -16.62 -5.10 0.39
N VAL A 134 -17.50 -4.20 0.80
CA VAL A 134 -17.62 -3.81 2.20
C VAL A 134 -18.17 -5.01 2.97
N ALA A 135 -17.55 -5.35 4.08
CA ALA A 135 -17.90 -6.45 4.96
C ALA A 135 -17.99 -5.97 6.41
N ASP A 136 -18.76 -6.69 7.20
CA ASP A 136 -18.83 -6.46 8.64
C ASP A 136 -17.44 -6.61 9.26
N ASN A 137 -17.10 -5.71 10.18
CA ASN A 137 -15.95 -5.93 11.04
C ASN A 137 -16.32 -6.99 12.07
N ALA A 138 -15.90 -8.24 11.84
CA ALA A 138 -16.26 -9.35 12.72
C ALA A 138 -15.74 -9.18 14.16
N ARG A 139 -14.77 -8.28 14.40
CA ARG A 139 -14.28 -7.94 15.76
C ARG A 139 -15.26 -7.05 16.54
N LEU A 140 -16.22 -6.45 15.84
CA LEU A 140 -17.23 -5.53 16.37
C LEU A 140 -18.63 -6.16 16.38
N LEU A 141 -18.73 -7.47 16.15
CA LEU A 141 -19.96 -8.22 16.33
C LEU A 141 -20.05 -8.75 17.76
N THR A 142 -21.20 -8.54 18.39
CA THR A 142 -21.53 -9.06 19.71
C THR A 142 -22.74 -9.96 19.59
N GLU A 143 -22.54 -11.26 19.80
CA GLU A 143 -23.63 -12.23 19.80
C GLU A 143 -24.24 -12.36 21.20
N ILE A 144 -25.56 -12.24 21.26
CA ILE A 144 -26.33 -12.41 22.49
C ILE A 144 -26.93 -13.80 22.45
N THR A 145 -26.47 -14.66 23.36
CA THR A 145 -26.94 -16.04 23.49
C THR A 145 -27.57 -16.27 24.86
N SER A 146 -28.57 -17.13 24.93
CA SER A 146 -29.11 -17.56 26.21
C SER A 146 -28.17 -18.58 26.86
N ARG A 147 -27.88 -18.42 28.15
CA ARG A 147 -27.11 -19.43 28.92
C ARG A 147 -28.00 -20.42 29.67
N VAL A 148 -29.29 -20.15 29.74
CA VAL A 148 -30.28 -20.92 30.49
C VAL A 148 -31.55 -21.08 29.65
N ASP A 149 -32.38 -22.04 30.05
CA ASP A 149 -33.68 -22.21 29.45
C ASP A 149 -34.68 -21.21 30.05
N GLY A 150 -35.54 -20.62 29.23
CA GLY A 150 -36.51 -19.64 29.73
C GLY A 150 -37.40 -19.01 28.67
N TRP A 151 -38.29 -18.14 29.12
CA TRP A 151 -39.21 -17.37 28.27
C TRP A 151 -38.81 -15.91 28.22
N ILE A 152 -38.78 -15.35 27.01
CA ILE A 152 -38.59 -13.92 26.79
C ILE A 152 -39.94 -13.24 26.95
N ASP A 153 -40.27 -12.84 28.17
CA ASP A 153 -41.57 -12.22 28.46
C ASP A 153 -41.62 -10.76 27.95
N GLU A 154 -40.48 -10.07 27.93
CA GLU A 154 -40.35 -8.72 27.39
C GLU A 154 -39.13 -8.62 26.49
N LEU A 155 -39.31 -7.97 25.34
CA LEU A 155 -38.28 -7.76 24.32
C LEU A 155 -38.37 -6.30 23.88
N VAL A 156 -37.29 -5.55 24.13
CA VAL A 156 -37.20 -4.11 23.80
C VAL A 156 -36.74 -3.92 22.36
N ILE A 157 -35.77 -4.72 21.89
CA ILE A 157 -35.36 -4.72 20.48
C ILE A 157 -36.37 -5.50 19.64
N THR A 158 -37.14 -4.79 18.81
CA THR A 158 -38.27 -5.39 18.09
C THR A 158 -37.95 -5.73 16.65
N ALA A 159 -36.94 -5.08 16.07
CA ALA A 159 -36.58 -5.23 14.67
C ALA A 159 -35.06 -5.25 14.44
N VAL A 160 -34.67 -5.85 13.31
CA VAL A 160 -33.32 -5.68 12.75
C VAL A 160 -33.19 -4.23 12.28
N GLY A 161 -32.08 -3.57 12.65
CA GLY A 161 -31.86 -2.14 12.43
C GLY A 161 -32.11 -1.27 13.66
N ASP A 162 -32.66 -1.82 14.75
CA ASP A 162 -32.80 -1.08 16.01
C ASP A 162 -31.42 -0.69 16.56
N GLU A 163 -31.24 0.58 16.92
CA GLU A 163 -30.02 1.08 17.57
C GLU A 163 -30.05 0.78 19.07
N VAL A 164 -28.91 0.38 19.62
CA VAL A 164 -28.73 0.09 21.04
C VAL A 164 -27.47 0.75 21.56
N ARG A 165 -27.55 1.31 22.76
CA ARG A 165 -26.40 1.84 23.50
C ARG A 165 -26.03 0.90 24.63
N LYS A 166 -24.76 0.90 25.02
CA LYS A 166 -24.26 0.15 26.16
C LYS A 166 -25.07 0.49 27.41
N GLY A 167 -25.60 -0.54 28.05
CA GLY A 167 -26.47 -0.44 29.23
C GLY A 167 -27.97 -0.39 28.92
N ASP A 168 -28.37 -0.27 27.65
CA ASP A 168 -29.79 -0.33 27.28
C ASP A 168 -30.35 -1.73 27.55
N LEU A 169 -31.59 -1.78 28.04
CA LEU A 169 -32.30 -3.04 28.24
C LEU A 169 -32.64 -3.65 26.88
N ILE A 170 -32.25 -4.90 26.67
CA ILE A 170 -32.53 -5.64 25.44
C ILE A 170 -33.77 -6.52 25.61
N PHE A 171 -33.79 -7.34 26.67
CA PHE A 171 -34.90 -8.23 26.98
C PHE A 171 -34.95 -8.59 28.46
N ARG A 172 -36.09 -9.10 28.90
CA ARG A 172 -36.26 -9.72 30.21
C ARG A 172 -36.59 -11.20 30.04
N LEU A 173 -35.80 -12.04 30.72
CA LEU A 173 -35.94 -13.50 30.68
C LEU A 173 -36.51 -14.03 31.99
N ARG A 174 -37.56 -14.83 31.90
CA ARG A 174 -38.05 -15.64 33.01
C ARG A 174 -37.50 -17.06 32.88
N SER A 175 -36.66 -17.46 33.82
CA SER A 175 -36.04 -18.79 33.87
C SER A 175 -36.15 -19.35 35.28
N PRO A 176 -36.68 -20.58 35.46
CA PRO A 176 -36.70 -21.24 36.76
C PRO A 176 -35.31 -21.34 37.42
N ASP A 177 -34.27 -21.59 36.62
CA ASP A 177 -32.90 -21.71 37.10
C ASP A 177 -32.34 -20.37 37.61
N LEU A 178 -32.65 -19.27 36.92
CA LEU A 178 -32.28 -17.93 37.38
C LEU A 178 -33.03 -17.54 38.65
N ILE A 179 -34.33 -17.88 38.75
CA ILE A 179 -35.11 -17.61 39.95
C ILE A 179 -34.53 -18.35 41.15
N ALA A 180 -34.23 -19.64 41.00
CA ALA A 180 -33.60 -20.45 42.04
C ALA A 180 -32.24 -19.87 42.45
N ALA A 181 -31.36 -19.57 41.48
CA ALA A 181 -30.04 -19.01 41.76
C ALA A 181 -30.11 -17.63 42.44
N LYS A 182 -31.08 -16.77 42.07
CA LYS A 182 -31.29 -15.47 42.72
C LYS A 182 -31.78 -15.62 44.16
N ARG A 183 -32.68 -16.58 44.44
CA ARG A 183 -33.12 -16.90 45.82
C ARG A 183 -31.97 -17.38 46.68
N ASP A 184 -31.11 -18.25 46.14
CA ASP A 184 -29.91 -18.72 46.84
C ASP A 184 -28.97 -17.56 47.17
N TYR A 185 -28.75 -16.64 46.22
CA TYR A 185 -27.91 -15.46 46.44
C TYR A 185 -28.47 -14.52 47.53
N VAL A 186 -29.77 -14.20 47.47
CA VAL A 186 -30.42 -13.37 48.49
C VAL A 186 -30.38 -14.03 49.87
N THR A 187 -30.56 -15.35 49.93
CA THR A 187 -30.43 -16.12 51.18
C THR A 187 -29.01 -16.03 51.74
N ALA A 188 -28.00 -16.18 50.88
CA ALA A 188 -26.61 -16.03 51.27
C ALA A 188 -26.30 -14.61 51.78
N LEU A 189 -26.82 -13.56 51.14
CA LEU A 189 -26.69 -12.17 51.59
C LEU A 189 -27.33 -11.94 52.96
N ASN A 190 -28.50 -12.54 53.20
CA ASN A 190 -29.20 -12.44 54.48
C ASN A 190 -28.50 -13.22 55.61
N SER A 191 -27.74 -14.25 55.29
CA SER A 191 -26.93 -14.99 56.28
C SER A 191 -25.74 -14.20 56.82
N GLY A 192 -25.30 -13.14 56.13
CA GLY A 192 -24.10 -12.38 56.47
C GLY A 192 -22.78 -13.06 56.08
N SER A 193 -22.81 -14.25 55.48
CA SER A 193 -21.61 -14.96 55.01
C SER A 193 -21.11 -14.39 53.69
N SER A 194 -20.01 -13.62 53.74
CA SER A 194 -19.40 -13.00 52.56
C SER A 194 -18.89 -14.03 51.54
N SER A 195 -18.32 -15.15 52.00
CA SER A 195 -17.82 -16.22 51.13
C SER A 195 -18.97 -16.92 50.38
N TRP A 196 -20.08 -17.18 51.06
CA TRP A 196 -21.25 -17.81 50.43
C TRP A 196 -21.94 -16.86 49.45
N ALA A 197 -22.09 -15.59 49.81
CA ALA A 197 -22.61 -14.56 48.92
C ALA A 197 -21.75 -14.42 47.65
N ALA A 198 -20.42 -14.38 47.78
CA ALA A 198 -19.50 -14.32 46.65
C ALA A 198 -19.61 -15.55 45.73
N SER A 199 -19.77 -16.74 46.32
CA SER A 199 -19.93 -18.00 45.58
C SER A 199 -21.24 -18.02 44.79
N SER A 200 -22.32 -17.56 45.41
CA SER A 200 -23.63 -17.46 44.80
C SER A 200 -23.68 -16.39 43.70
N ALA A 201 -23.01 -15.24 43.89
CA ALA A 201 -22.84 -14.23 42.85
C ALA A 201 -22.04 -14.76 41.65
N THR A 202 -21.02 -15.57 41.89
CA THR A 202 -20.24 -16.23 40.83
C THR A 202 -21.11 -17.19 40.02
N ARG A 203 -22.03 -17.93 40.67
CA ARG A 203 -23.03 -18.77 39.99
C ARG A 203 -24.01 -17.94 39.16
N LEU A 204 -24.50 -16.80 39.65
CA LEU A 204 -25.35 -15.92 38.84
C LEU A 204 -24.62 -15.42 37.59
N LYS A 205 -23.35 -15.02 37.75
CA LYS A 205 -22.51 -14.60 36.63
C LYS A 205 -22.27 -15.72 35.62
N SER A 206 -22.09 -16.97 36.05
CA SER A 206 -21.92 -18.10 35.12
C SER A 206 -23.19 -18.37 34.30
N LEU A 207 -24.36 -18.18 34.91
CA LEU A 207 -25.68 -18.24 34.25
C LEU A 207 -25.98 -17.02 33.37
N GLY A 208 -25.06 -16.08 33.23
CA GLY A 208 -25.16 -14.94 32.32
C GLY A 208 -25.81 -13.69 32.91
N VAL A 209 -26.11 -13.68 34.22
CA VAL A 209 -26.62 -12.47 34.87
C VAL A 209 -25.50 -11.42 34.92
N GLN A 210 -25.79 -10.24 34.39
CA GLN A 210 -24.81 -9.15 34.30
C GLN A 210 -24.56 -8.48 35.65
N GLY A 211 -23.38 -7.87 35.79
CA GLY A 211 -22.94 -7.27 37.06
C GLY A 211 -23.88 -6.17 37.58
N GLN A 212 -24.51 -5.42 36.68
CA GLN A 212 -25.53 -4.42 37.03
C GLN A 212 -26.70 -5.06 37.77
N THR A 213 -27.30 -6.12 37.20
CA THR A 213 -28.40 -6.86 37.83
C THR A 213 -27.99 -7.51 39.16
N ILE A 214 -26.76 -8.03 39.26
CA ILE A 214 -26.24 -8.59 40.52
C ILE A 214 -26.13 -7.50 41.60
N ALA A 215 -25.67 -6.29 41.25
CA ALA A 215 -25.57 -5.16 42.16
C ALA A 215 -26.96 -4.68 42.62
N GLU A 216 -27.95 -4.64 41.72
CA GLU A 216 -29.35 -4.33 42.03
C GLU A 216 -29.92 -5.33 43.05
N ILE A 217 -29.70 -6.63 42.85
CA ILE A 217 -30.13 -7.67 43.80
C ILE A 217 -29.42 -7.53 45.15
N ASN A 218 -28.12 -7.21 45.14
CA ASN A 218 -27.34 -7.02 46.38
C ASN A 218 -27.87 -5.83 47.21
N ALA A 219 -28.25 -4.74 46.55
CA ALA A 219 -28.79 -3.55 47.21
C ALA A 219 -30.24 -3.74 47.69
N GLY A 220 -31.11 -4.28 46.83
CA GLY A 220 -32.54 -4.42 47.12
C GLY A 220 -32.90 -5.67 47.93
N ARG A 221 -32.09 -6.73 47.85
CA ARG A 221 -32.36 -8.06 48.43
C ARG A 221 -33.71 -8.65 47.99
N THR A 222 -34.16 -8.28 46.80
CA THR A 222 -35.39 -8.76 46.18
C THR A 222 -35.08 -9.78 45.09
N VAL A 223 -36.04 -10.69 44.86
CA VAL A 223 -35.97 -11.65 43.75
C VAL A 223 -37.13 -11.40 42.82
N ASP A 224 -36.86 -10.72 41.71
CA ASP A 224 -37.81 -10.62 40.61
C ASP A 224 -37.80 -11.90 39.77
N GLU A 225 -38.94 -12.28 39.20
CA GLU A 225 -38.99 -13.46 38.30
C GLU A 225 -38.35 -13.17 36.94
N LEU A 226 -38.44 -11.92 36.51
CA LEU A 226 -37.88 -11.40 35.27
C LEU A 226 -36.44 -10.94 35.49
N THR A 227 -35.51 -11.47 34.71
CA THR A 227 -34.10 -11.07 34.75
C THR A 227 -33.79 -10.16 33.56
N PRO A 228 -33.40 -8.89 33.77
CA PRO A 228 -33.01 -8.00 32.69
C PRO A 228 -31.64 -8.37 32.11
N PHE A 229 -31.53 -8.28 30.79
CA PHE A 229 -30.29 -8.41 30.03
C PHE A 229 -30.08 -7.12 29.23
N TYR A 230 -28.91 -6.52 29.40
CA TYR A 230 -28.52 -5.22 28.86
C TYR A 230 -27.50 -5.36 27.72
N ALA A 231 -27.38 -4.34 26.89
CA ALA A 231 -26.37 -4.26 25.85
C ALA A 231 -24.97 -4.04 26.45
N GLU A 232 -23.99 -4.84 26.03
CA GLU A 232 -22.61 -4.71 26.51
C GLU A 232 -21.79 -3.67 25.73
N ARG A 233 -22.26 -3.31 24.53
CA ARG A 233 -21.64 -2.36 23.60
C ARG A 233 -22.71 -1.59 22.84
N ASP A 234 -22.32 -0.44 22.30
CA ASP A 234 -23.12 0.32 21.35
C ASP A 234 -23.17 -0.44 20.00
N GLY A 235 -24.24 -0.27 19.24
CA GLY A 235 -24.34 -0.80 17.89
C GLY A 235 -25.77 -0.88 17.36
N ILE A 236 -25.93 -1.65 16.29
CA ILE A 236 -27.21 -1.85 15.59
C ILE A 236 -27.52 -3.34 15.58
N VAL A 237 -28.78 -3.70 15.83
CA VAL A 237 -29.24 -5.10 15.77
C VAL A 237 -29.15 -5.59 14.32
N SER A 238 -28.23 -6.51 14.04
CA SER A 238 -28.02 -7.09 12.71
C SER A 238 -28.80 -8.40 12.51
N VAL A 239 -29.02 -9.15 13.59
CA VAL A 239 -29.79 -10.41 13.59
C VAL A 239 -30.72 -10.41 14.80
N LEU A 240 -31.97 -10.86 14.62
CA LEU A 240 -32.94 -11.04 15.70
C LEU A 240 -33.77 -12.30 15.48
N ASN A 241 -33.44 -13.38 16.20
CA ASN A 241 -34.02 -14.72 16.01
C ASN A 241 -35.23 -15.00 16.91
N VAL A 242 -35.50 -14.12 17.89
CA VAL A 242 -36.58 -14.30 18.86
C VAL A 242 -37.67 -13.25 18.69
N ARG A 243 -38.82 -13.51 19.32
CA ARG A 243 -39.93 -12.55 19.48
C ARG A 243 -40.42 -12.59 20.92
N LYS A 244 -41.16 -11.57 21.34
CA LYS A 244 -41.82 -11.56 22.65
C LYS A 244 -42.67 -12.82 22.84
N GLY A 245 -42.52 -13.46 24.00
CA GLY A 245 -43.16 -14.73 24.37
C GLY A 245 -42.41 -15.97 23.91
N ALA A 246 -41.31 -15.84 23.16
CA ALA A 246 -40.53 -16.99 22.71
C ALA A 246 -39.89 -17.74 23.88
N PHE A 247 -39.87 -19.07 23.78
CA PHE A 247 -39.06 -19.92 24.63
C PHE A 247 -37.69 -20.09 23.99
N VAL A 248 -36.63 -19.91 24.78
CA VAL A 248 -35.23 -20.09 24.38
C VAL A 248 -34.59 -21.16 25.24
N LYS A 249 -33.70 -21.92 24.64
CA LYS A 249 -32.84 -22.90 25.30
C LYS A 249 -31.45 -22.33 25.51
N SER A 250 -30.70 -22.93 26.44
CA SER A 250 -29.27 -22.68 26.57
C SER A 250 -28.56 -22.95 25.25
N GLY A 251 -27.79 -21.98 24.79
CA GLY A 251 -27.09 -21.98 23.50
C GLY A 251 -27.85 -21.30 22.36
N ASP A 252 -29.15 -21.01 22.50
CA ASP A 252 -29.89 -20.31 21.46
C ASP A 252 -29.39 -18.87 21.29
N GLN A 253 -29.15 -18.47 20.05
CA GLN A 253 -28.82 -17.10 19.69
C GLN A 253 -30.08 -16.25 19.67
N ILE A 254 -30.11 -15.20 20.49
CA ILE A 254 -31.22 -14.27 20.65
C ILE A 254 -31.12 -13.18 19.59
N ALA A 255 -29.97 -12.49 19.56
CA ALA A 255 -29.69 -11.39 18.65
C ALA A 255 -28.19 -11.24 18.39
N THR A 256 -27.83 -10.50 17.35
CA THR A 256 -26.46 -10.01 17.14
C THR A 256 -26.52 -8.49 17.05
N ILE A 257 -25.63 -7.83 17.78
CA ILE A 257 -25.40 -6.39 17.70
C ILE A 257 -24.10 -6.20 16.92
N ALA A 258 -24.15 -5.38 15.88
CA ALA A 258 -23.01 -5.00 15.07
C ALA A 258 -22.70 -3.52 15.26
N ASP A 259 -21.45 -3.19 15.56
CA ASP A 259 -20.95 -1.83 15.45
C ASP A 259 -20.35 -1.62 14.05
N TYR A 260 -20.96 -0.69 13.31
CA TYR A 260 -20.60 -0.33 11.94
C TYR A 260 -19.72 0.91 11.85
N GLY A 261 -19.25 1.44 12.98
CA GLY A 261 -18.33 2.58 13.04
C GLY A 261 -16.97 2.30 12.40
N GLU A 262 -16.59 1.03 12.27
CA GLU A 262 -15.48 0.58 11.42
C GLU A 262 -15.95 -0.59 10.56
N VAL A 263 -15.56 -0.60 9.29
CA VAL A 263 -15.90 -1.67 8.34
C VAL A 263 -14.64 -2.23 7.69
N TRP A 264 -14.76 -3.44 7.17
CA TRP A 264 -13.72 -4.03 6.34
C TRP A 264 -14.06 -3.84 4.88
N VAL A 265 -13.05 -3.58 4.05
CA VAL A 265 -13.14 -3.74 2.61
C VAL A 265 -12.28 -4.94 2.23
N ILE A 266 -12.92 -5.96 1.67
CA ILE A 266 -12.26 -7.18 1.22
C ILE A 266 -12.03 -7.06 -0.29
N ALA A 267 -10.80 -6.73 -0.67
CA ALA A 267 -10.36 -6.66 -2.05
C ALA A 267 -10.06 -8.07 -2.59
N SER A 268 -10.55 -8.38 -3.80
CA SER A 268 -10.33 -9.67 -4.45
C SER A 268 -9.17 -9.56 -5.44
N ILE A 269 -7.99 -10.09 -5.10
CA ILE A 269 -6.77 -9.89 -5.90
C ILE A 269 -6.53 -11.13 -6.77
N ALA A 270 -6.20 -10.96 -8.04
CA ALA A 270 -5.83 -12.07 -8.92
C ALA A 270 -4.59 -12.82 -8.39
N GLU A 271 -4.57 -14.14 -8.49
CA GLU A 271 -3.51 -14.98 -7.90
C GLU A 271 -2.08 -14.59 -8.35
N GLN A 272 -1.91 -14.14 -9.59
CA GLN A 272 -0.63 -13.67 -10.12
C GLN A 272 -0.11 -12.37 -9.46
N ASP A 273 -1.02 -11.56 -8.91
CA ASP A 273 -0.75 -10.25 -8.34
C ASP A 273 -0.65 -10.29 -6.81
N LEU A 274 -1.14 -11.37 -6.19
CA LEU A 274 -1.13 -11.56 -4.75
C LEU A 274 0.26 -11.47 -4.11
N PRO A 275 1.35 -12.00 -4.70
CA PRO A 275 2.70 -11.89 -4.13
C PRO A 275 3.20 -10.45 -4.01
N LEU A 276 2.63 -9.52 -4.77
CA LEU A 276 3.03 -8.12 -4.80
C LEU A 276 2.36 -7.28 -3.71
N ILE A 277 1.33 -7.83 -3.04
CA ILE A 277 0.55 -7.11 -2.03
C ILE A 277 0.93 -7.65 -0.64
N ALA A 278 1.48 -6.76 0.17
CA ALA A 278 1.86 -7.04 1.56
C ALA A 278 0.99 -6.24 2.55
N PRO A 279 0.87 -6.70 3.82
CA PRO A 279 0.35 -5.85 4.88
C PRO A 279 1.10 -4.53 4.96
N GLY A 280 0.37 -3.42 5.12
CA GLY A 280 0.90 -2.05 5.07
C GLY A 280 0.96 -1.43 3.68
N ALA A 281 0.70 -2.19 2.60
CA ALA A 281 0.67 -1.64 1.25
C ALA A 281 -0.41 -0.55 1.11
N PRO A 282 -0.10 0.59 0.45
CA PRO A 282 -1.07 1.64 0.24
C PRO A 282 -2.15 1.20 -0.75
N ALA A 283 -3.39 1.56 -0.45
CA ALA A 283 -4.55 1.27 -1.27
C ALA A 283 -5.48 2.48 -1.33
N SER A 284 -5.91 2.87 -2.52
CA SER A 284 -6.98 3.84 -2.72
C SER A 284 -8.29 3.09 -2.88
N VAL A 285 -9.27 3.41 -2.02
CA VAL A 285 -10.60 2.78 -2.03
C VAL A 285 -11.63 3.82 -2.41
N THR A 286 -12.45 3.51 -3.40
CA THR A 286 -13.55 4.37 -3.86
C THR A 286 -14.85 3.58 -3.90
N PHE A 287 -15.98 4.28 -3.72
CA PHE A 287 -17.29 3.66 -3.60
C PHE A 287 -18.26 4.32 -4.58
N PRO A 288 -18.77 3.59 -5.59
CA PRO A 288 -19.75 4.14 -6.53
C PRO A 288 -21.00 4.69 -5.84
N ASN A 289 -21.46 4.00 -4.77
CA ASN A 289 -22.66 4.37 -4.02
C ASN A 289 -22.41 5.41 -2.92
N ALA A 290 -21.15 5.76 -2.65
CA ALA A 290 -20.77 6.75 -1.65
C ALA A 290 -19.46 7.47 -2.04
N PRO A 291 -19.43 8.28 -3.12
CA PRO A 291 -18.18 8.84 -3.65
C PRO A 291 -17.39 9.67 -2.63
N ALA A 292 -18.08 10.40 -1.74
CA ALA A 292 -17.47 11.21 -0.69
C ALA A 292 -16.78 10.38 0.42
N ALA A 293 -17.02 9.06 0.49
CA ALA A 293 -16.41 8.18 1.48
C ALA A 293 -15.10 7.54 0.98
N GLY A 294 -14.77 7.72 -0.30
CA GLY A 294 -13.53 7.23 -0.90
C GLY A 294 -12.30 7.88 -0.26
N ARG A 295 -11.27 7.08 -0.01
CA ARG A 295 -10.05 7.52 0.68
C ARG A 295 -8.88 6.56 0.46
N SER A 296 -7.68 7.06 0.73
CA SER A 296 -6.50 6.22 0.85
C SER A 296 -6.45 5.53 2.22
N ALA A 297 -6.03 4.27 2.21
CA ALA A 297 -5.87 3.42 3.39
C ALA A 297 -4.71 2.45 3.15
N ALA A 298 -4.47 1.56 4.11
CA ALA A 298 -3.46 0.51 3.99
C ALA A 298 -4.08 -0.88 4.15
N VAL A 299 -3.44 -1.87 3.54
CA VAL A 299 -3.79 -3.28 3.74
C VAL A 299 -3.51 -3.67 5.19
N ASP A 300 -4.54 -4.05 5.93
CA ASP A 300 -4.43 -4.57 7.29
C ASP A 300 -3.96 -6.04 7.29
N TYR A 301 -4.50 -6.85 6.37
CA TYR A 301 -4.24 -8.28 6.37
C TYR A 301 -4.41 -8.90 4.98
N VAL A 302 -3.54 -9.84 4.62
CA VAL A 302 -3.66 -10.65 3.40
C VAL A 302 -3.96 -12.08 3.81
N TYR A 303 -5.08 -12.63 3.32
CA TYR A 303 -5.50 -13.98 3.67
C TYR A 303 -4.61 -15.02 2.98
N PRO A 304 -4.20 -16.10 3.67
CA PRO A 304 -3.32 -17.13 3.11
C PRO A 304 -4.06 -18.13 2.20
N THR A 305 -5.26 -17.79 1.75
CA THR A 305 -6.15 -18.67 0.97
C THR A 305 -6.54 -18.02 -0.34
N VAL A 306 -6.61 -18.83 -1.40
CA VAL A 306 -7.13 -18.44 -2.71
C VAL A 306 -8.46 -19.14 -2.94
N ASP A 307 -9.44 -18.42 -3.49
CA ASP A 307 -10.69 -19.03 -3.93
C ASP A 307 -10.44 -19.82 -5.23
N PRO A 308 -10.66 -21.15 -5.26
CA PRO A 308 -10.37 -21.97 -6.43
C PRO A 308 -11.32 -21.71 -7.60
N LYS A 309 -12.51 -21.13 -7.37
CA LYS A 309 -13.50 -20.85 -8.42
C LYS A 309 -13.16 -19.58 -9.19
N THR A 310 -12.74 -18.53 -8.48
CA THR A 310 -12.41 -17.23 -9.08
C THR A 310 -10.90 -17.04 -9.30
N ARG A 311 -10.06 -17.90 -8.73
CA ARG A 311 -8.58 -17.79 -8.73
C ARG A 311 -8.13 -16.44 -8.18
N THR A 312 -8.76 -16.00 -7.09
CA THR A 312 -8.46 -14.74 -6.40
C THR A 312 -8.12 -14.96 -4.93
N GLY A 313 -7.06 -14.29 -4.45
CA GLY A 313 -6.79 -14.10 -3.04
C GLY A 313 -7.60 -12.93 -2.46
N LYS A 314 -7.55 -12.76 -1.14
CA LYS A 314 -8.26 -11.68 -0.42
C LYS A 314 -7.29 -10.83 0.37
N ALA A 315 -7.39 -9.51 0.21
CA ALA A 315 -6.75 -8.55 1.12
C ALA A 315 -7.83 -7.75 1.84
N ARG A 316 -7.63 -7.54 3.14
CA ARG A 316 -8.50 -6.76 4.01
C ARG A 316 -7.90 -5.38 4.23
N ILE A 317 -8.75 -4.38 4.06
CA ILE A 317 -8.47 -2.97 4.37
C ILE A 317 -9.46 -2.56 5.45
N LEU A 318 -8.97 -1.93 6.52
CA LEU A 318 -9.80 -1.40 7.60
C LEU A 318 -10.13 0.06 7.30
N LEU A 319 -11.40 0.45 7.41
CA LEU A 319 -11.86 1.82 7.18
C LEU A 319 -12.81 2.29 8.27
N ASP A 320 -12.58 3.50 8.77
CA ASP A 320 -13.54 4.20 9.64
C ASP A 320 -14.83 4.53 8.87
N ASN A 321 -15.97 4.47 9.54
CA ASN A 321 -17.28 4.70 8.97
C ASN A 321 -18.18 5.53 9.91
N PRO A 322 -17.73 6.71 10.35
CA PRO A 322 -18.47 7.51 11.34
C PRO A 322 -19.84 7.99 10.85
N THR A 323 -20.03 8.09 9.52
CA THR A 323 -21.30 8.51 8.90
C THR A 323 -22.22 7.34 8.57
N LEU A 324 -21.80 6.10 8.81
CA LEU A 324 -22.51 4.87 8.43
C LEU A 324 -22.86 4.78 6.93
N ALA A 325 -22.13 5.52 6.08
CA ALA A 325 -22.34 5.54 4.64
C ALA A 325 -21.82 4.27 3.95
N LEU A 326 -20.78 3.64 4.52
CA LEU A 326 -20.23 2.38 4.04
C LEU A 326 -21.08 1.23 4.58
N ARG A 327 -21.95 0.68 3.73
CA ARG A 327 -22.86 -0.40 4.10
C ARG A 327 -22.24 -1.76 3.74
N PRO A 328 -22.17 -2.71 4.69
CA PRO A 328 -21.78 -4.09 4.38
C PRO A 328 -22.59 -4.66 3.21
N GLY A 329 -21.89 -5.40 2.33
CA GLY A 329 -22.41 -5.89 1.06
C GLY A 329 -22.27 -4.93 -0.12
N ALA A 330 -21.92 -3.66 0.10
CA ALA A 330 -21.69 -2.72 -0.99
C ALA A 330 -20.38 -3.00 -1.75
N TYR A 331 -20.35 -2.66 -3.03
CA TYR A 331 -19.14 -2.73 -3.86
C TYR A 331 -18.19 -1.57 -3.56
N ALA A 332 -16.90 -1.85 -3.71
CA ALA A 332 -15.81 -0.88 -3.64
C ALA A 332 -14.85 -1.12 -4.81
N ASP A 333 -14.32 -0.05 -5.38
CA ASP A 333 -13.19 -0.10 -6.31
C ASP A 333 -11.91 0.15 -5.53
N VAL A 334 -10.95 -0.77 -5.65
CA VAL A 334 -9.69 -0.73 -4.91
C VAL A 334 -8.53 -0.67 -5.89
N SER A 335 -7.63 0.29 -5.69
CA SER A 335 -6.39 0.42 -6.46
C SER A 335 -5.21 0.33 -5.52
N PHE A 336 -4.32 -0.62 -5.77
CA PHE A 336 -3.04 -0.74 -5.09
C PHE A 336 -1.96 -0.10 -5.94
N GLU A 337 -1.15 0.78 -5.34
CA GLU A 337 0.02 1.36 -5.98
C GLU A 337 1.25 0.59 -5.50
N ILE A 338 1.81 -0.22 -6.38
CA ILE A 338 2.90 -1.14 -6.06
C ILE A 338 4.18 -0.67 -6.75
N GLU A 339 5.31 -0.79 -6.04
CA GLU A 339 6.65 -0.54 -6.59
C GLU A 339 6.80 0.85 -7.24
N SER A 340 6.22 1.87 -6.61
CA SER A 340 6.43 3.26 -7.01
C SER A 340 7.90 3.63 -6.84
N GLN A 341 8.63 3.72 -7.95
CA GLN A 341 10.01 4.17 -7.97
C GLN A 341 10.12 5.43 -8.82
N SER A 342 10.69 6.48 -8.22
CA SER A 342 11.03 7.71 -8.93
C SER A 342 12.05 7.38 -10.04
N ARG A 343 11.65 7.61 -11.28
CA ARG A 343 12.48 7.41 -12.47
C ARG A 343 12.34 8.63 -13.37
N LEU A 344 13.40 8.95 -14.12
CA LEU A 344 13.36 10.05 -15.07
C LEU A 344 12.37 9.73 -16.18
N ALA A 345 11.45 10.65 -16.46
CA ALA A 345 10.37 10.46 -17.40
C ALA A 345 10.24 11.64 -18.35
N VAL A 346 9.78 11.34 -19.56
CA VAL A 346 9.36 12.31 -20.55
C VAL A 346 7.98 11.92 -21.12
N PRO A 347 7.18 12.88 -21.62
CA PRO A 347 5.98 12.55 -22.39
C PRO A 347 6.31 11.56 -23.51
N SER A 348 5.54 10.48 -23.62
CA SER A 348 5.83 9.42 -24.60
C SER A 348 5.86 9.94 -26.04
N GLU A 349 5.14 11.03 -26.32
CA GLU A 349 5.10 11.74 -27.59
C GLU A 349 6.40 12.47 -27.95
N ALA A 350 7.26 12.79 -26.99
CA ALA A 350 8.56 13.42 -27.24
C ALA A 350 9.62 12.46 -27.81
N ILE A 351 9.37 11.15 -27.73
CA ILE A 351 10.32 10.12 -28.15
C ILE A 351 10.10 9.80 -29.63
N LEU A 352 11.13 10.04 -30.42
CA LEU A 352 11.23 9.64 -31.81
C LEU A 352 11.92 8.28 -31.91
N ARG A 353 11.55 7.50 -32.91
CA ARG A 353 12.16 6.20 -33.21
C ARG A 353 12.47 6.11 -34.69
N ASP A 354 13.74 5.92 -35.01
CA ASP A 354 14.21 5.71 -36.38
C ASP A 354 15.04 4.42 -36.48
N GLN A 355 15.79 4.24 -37.57
CA GLN A 355 16.65 3.07 -37.77
C GLN A 355 17.84 3.00 -36.80
N ARG A 356 18.20 4.11 -36.14
CA ARG A 356 19.33 4.22 -35.19
C ARG A 356 18.91 3.96 -33.75
N GLY A 357 17.61 4.04 -33.44
CA GLY A 357 17.07 3.75 -32.11
C GLY A 357 16.06 4.79 -31.65
N ALA A 358 15.88 4.90 -30.34
CA ALA A 358 15.06 5.94 -29.74
C ALA A 358 15.90 7.19 -29.46
N HIS A 359 15.35 8.36 -29.78
CA HIS A 359 15.98 9.66 -29.51
C HIS A 359 14.93 10.71 -29.18
N VAL A 360 15.39 11.80 -28.57
CA VAL A 360 14.58 13.00 -28.29
C VAL A 360 15.27 14.23 -28.88
N ILE A 361 14.55 15.32 -29.05
CA ILE A 361 15.13 16.60 -29.46
C ILE A 361 15.27 17.49 -28.22
N MET A 362 16.51 17.79 -27.82
CA MET A 362 16.80 18.72 -26.73
C MET A 362 16.81 20.16 -27.23
N ALA A 363 16.29 21.08 -26.43
CA ALA A 363 16.28 22.52 -26.71
C ALA A 363 17.40 23.22 -25.95
N MET A 364 18.51 23.53 -26.62
CA MET A 364 19.73 24.08 -26.00
C MET A 364 19.64 25.59 -25.69
N GLY A 365 18.48 26.21 -25.94
CA GLY A 365 18.29 27.66 -25.91
C GLY A 365 18.64 28.34 -27.23
N ASP A 366 18.28 29.63 -27.37
CA ASP A 366 18.60 30.47 -28.54
C ASP A 366 18.19 29.87 -29.91
N GLY A 367 17.11 29.09 -29.94
CA GLY A 367 16.63 28.41 -31.15
C GLY A 367 17.50 27.23 -31.61
N ARG A 368 18.38 26.72 -30.76
CA ARG A 368 19.24 25.57 -31.02
C ARG A 368 18.61 24.28 -30.54
N PHE A 369 18.61 23.26 -31.40
CA PHE A 369 18.04 21.94 -31.11
C PHE A 369 19.06 20.85 -31.42
N MET A 370 19.13 19.83 -30.57
CA MET A 370 20.08 18.72 -30.74
C MET A 370 19.37 17.38 -30.54
N PRO A 371 19.45 16.45 -31.52
CA PRO A 371 18.99 15.08 -31.33
C PRO A 371 19.87 14.38 -30.30
N MET A 372 19.24 13.83 -29.26
CA MET A 372 19.91 13.09 -28.19
C MET A 372 19.41 11.63 -28.18
N PRO A 373 20.27 10.64 -28.41
CA PRO A 373 19.90 9.23 -28.29
C PRO A 373 19.54 8.90 -26.84
N VAL A 374 18.46 8.16 -26.64
CA VAL A 374 17.98 7.77 -25.30
C VAL A 374 17.66 6.29 -25.24
N LYS A 375 17.83 5.71 -24.05
CA LYS A 375 17.38 4.35 -23.74
C LYS A 375 16.10 4.42 -22.94
N THR A 376 15.02 3.84 -23.46
CA THR A 376 13.69 3.92 -22.84
C THR A 376 13.39 2.70 -21.99
N GLY A 377 12.67 2.88 -20.89
CA GLY A 377 12.22 1.83 -19.97
C GLY A 377 10.70 1.64 -19.98
N LEU A 378 10.11 1.61 -18.78
CA LEU A 378 8.67 1.46 -18.56
C LEU A 378 7.86 2.59 -19.24
N VAL A 379 6.65 2.24 -19.68
CA VAL A 379 5.68 3.20 -20.24
C VAL A 379 4.41 3.14 -19.40
N ALA A 380 4.00 4.26 -18.80
CA ALA A 380 2.83 4.34 -17.94
C ALA A 380 2.22 5.74 -17.98
N SER A 381 0.89 5.83 -17.98
CA SER A 381 0.15 7.10 -17.87
C SER A 381 0.55 8.19 -18.90
N GLY A 382 0.95 7.79 -20.11
CA GLY A 382 1.39 8.72 -21.17
C GLY A 382 2.83 9.23 -21.04
N LEU A 383 3.57 8.70 -20.06
CA LEU A 383 4.99 8.98 -19.84
C LEU A 383 5.82 7.73 -20.16
N THR A 384 7.04 7.97 -20.61
CA THR A 384 8.04 6.93 -20.85
C THR A 384 9.27 7.20 -20.00
N GLU A 385 9.72 6.18 -19.29
CA GLU A 385 10.96 6.18 -18.52
C GLU A 385 12.18 6.32 -19.44
N ILE A 386 13.13 7.15 -19.02
CA ILE A 386 14.45 7.29 -19.62
C ILE A 386 15.48 6.67 -18.67
N VAL A 387 16.10 5.58 -19.13
CA VAL A 387 17.12 4.83 -18.38
C VAL A 387 18.50 5.48 -18.57
N GLU A 388 18.80 5.96 -19.77
CA GLU A 388 20.07 6.59 -20.14
C GLU A 388 19.83 7.68 -21.21
N GLY A 389 20.65 8.74 -21.21
CA GLY A 389 20.72 9.74 -22.28
C GLY A 389 20.16 11.12 -21.96
N LEU A 390 19.49 11.30 -20.81
CA LEU A 390 19.01 12.59 -20.31
C LEU A 390 19.24 12.70 -18.80
N ASP A 391 19.31 13.94 -18.33
CA ASP A 391 19.31 14.31 -16.92
C ASP A 391 17.99 15.01 -16.52
N ALA A 392 17.71 15.02 -15.21
CA ALA A 392 16.55 15.72 -14.68
C ALA A 392 16.66 17.23 -14.91
N GLY A 393 15.60 17.82 -15.48
CA GLY A 393 15.53 19.23 -15.85
C GLY A 393 15.89 19.53 -17.30
N ASP A 394 16.37 18.55 -18.08
CA ASP A 394 16.73 18.77 -19.47
C ASP A 394 15.52 19.19 -20.32
N PRO A 395 15.61 20.31 -21.06
CA PRO A 395 14.52 20.79 -21.90
C PRO A 395 14.41 19.96 -23.19
N ILE A 396 13.26 19.32 -23.37
CA ILE A 396 12.93 18.47 -24.51
C ILE A 396 11.74 19.01 -25.30
N VAL A 397 11.76 18.79 -26.62
CA VAL A 397 10.65 19.18 -27.50
C VAL A 397 9.57 18.10 -27.49
N VAL A 398 8.35 18.46 -27.08
CA VAL A 398 7.18 17.55 -27.04
C VAL A 398 6.24 17.75 -28.23
N SER A 399 6.33 18.90 -28.92
CA SER A 399 5.53 19.20 -30.12
C SER A 399 6.40 19.86 -31.20
N GLY A 400 6.22 19.48 -32.46
CA GLY A 400 7.05 19.94 -33.59
C GLY A 400 8.40 19.19 -33.73
N GLN A 401 8.66 18.20 -32.88
CA GLN A 401 9.87 17.38 -32.84
C GLN A 401 10.19 16.69 -34.17
N PHE A 402 9.18 16.18 -34.89
CA PHE A 402 9.38 15.49 -36.16
C PHE A 402 9.91 16.42 -37.27
N LEU A 403 9.45 17.67 -37.30
CA LEU A 403 9.87 18.64 -38.32
C LEU A 403 11.29 19.12 -38.05
N ILE A 404 11.65 19.32 -36.78
CA ILE A 404 13.01 19.65 -36.36
C ILE A 404 13.96 18.48 -36.64
N ASP A 405 13.54 17.25 -36.36
CA ASP A 405 14.32 16.03 -36.64
C ASP A 405 14.52 15.80 -38.14
N SER A 406 13.50 16.05 -38.95
CA SER A 406 13.59 15.96 -40.42
C SER A 406 14.59 16.97 -40.99
N GLU A 407 14.59 18.20 -40.49
CA GLU A 407 15.55 19.25 -40.85
C GLU A 407 16.99 18.88 -40.41
N SER A 408 17.13 18.29 -39.22
CA SER A 408 18.41 17.73 -38.71
C SER A 408 18.99 16.71 -39.69
N ASN A 409 18.19 15.70 -40.02
CA ASN A 409 18.62 14.59 -40.84
C ASN A 409 18.92 15.03 -42.28
N LEU A 410 18.13 15.97 -42.82
CA LEU A 410 18.38 16.56 -44.14
C LEU A 410 19.73 17.29 -44.18
N LYS A 411 20.01 18.16 -43.21
CA LYS A 411 21.29 18.88 -43.12
C LYS A 411 22.48 17.93 -42.92
N GLU A 412 22.34 16.92 -42.08
CA GLU A 412 23.37 15.91 -41.86
C GLU A 412 23.66 15.11 -43.14
N SER A 413 22.61 14.68 -43.86
CA SER A 413 22.76 13.95 -45.13
C SER A 413 23.41 14.79 -46.24
N LEU A 414 23.02 16.07 -46.37
CA LEU A 414 23.62 17.01 -47.32
C LEU A 414 25.10 17.29 -46.96
N GLY A 415 25.41 17.46 -45.68
CA GLY A 415 26.78 17.60 -45.20
C GLY A 415 27.66 16.42 -45.58
N LYS A 416 27.19 15.18 -45.36
CA LYS A 416 27.89 13.94 -45.74
C LYS A 416 28.10 13.83 -47.26
N LEU A 417 27.13 14.25 -48.07
CA LEU A 417 27.25 14.26 -49.53
C LEU A 417 28.29 15.27 -50.04
N THR A 418 28.39 16.43 -49.38
CA THR A 418 29.39 17.46 -49.74
C THR A 418 30.80 17.13 -49.25
N ALA A 419 30.94 16.44 -48.10
CA ALA A 419 32.23 16.02 -47.56
C ALA A 419 32.83 14.80 -48.28
N GLY A 420 32.00 13.91 -48.85
CA GLY A 420 32.43 12.74 -49.62
C GLY A 420 32.87 13.04 -51.06
N GLY A 421 32.86 14.30 -51.50
CA GLY A 421 33.18 14.73 -52.87
C GLY A 421 34.66 15.02 -53.15
N HIS A 422 35.55 14.86 -52.17
CA HIS A 422 37.00 15.01 -52.35
C HIS A 422 37.71 13.69 -52.03
N ALA A 423 37.84 12.85 -53.06
CA ALA A 423 38.75 11.71 -53.08
C ALA A 423 39.73 11.88 -54.25
#